data_AF-A0A7S4KWR9-F1
#
_entry.id   AF-A0A7S4KWR9-F1
#
_cell.length_a   1.000
_cell.length_b   1.000
_cell.length_c   1.000
_cell.angle_alpha   90.00
_cell.angle_beta   90.00
_cell.angle_gamma   90.00
#
_symmetry.space_group_name_H-M   'P 1'
#
loop_
_entity.id
_entity.type
_entity.pdbx_description
1 polymer ?
#
loop_
_entity_poly.entity_id
_entity_poly.type
_entity_poly.pdbx_seq_one_letter_code
_entity_poly.pdbx_strand_id
1 'polypeptide(L)'
;EEEAVSAWDVDEEGGARDEADDGCYSPEMIQDYDESEAIDEQEDLLELERQRKEILQKEVQKLEKKVALNKRHPDVDSSAAALEMYSREQETGFEEDETQFDEEIMIESKTYSWHDKYRPRKPRYFNRVHTGFEWNKYNSTHYDHDNPPPKIVQGYKFNVFYPDLLDKSQPPRYVVEPGPTKDYCILRFTAGPPYEDIAFQIVNREWETNHRHGFKCQFRHGVLSLWFNFMRFRYRR
;
A
#
# COMPACT_ATOMS: atom_id res chain seq x y z
N GLU A 1 -35.50 -17.11 -23.85
CA GLU A 1 -35.95 -15.95 -23.07
C GLU A 1 -34.73 -15.06 -22.87
N GLU A 2 -34.63 -13.83 -23.30
CA GLU A 2 -35.46 -12.92 -24.12
C GLU A 2 -34.43 -11.91 -24.69
N GLU A 3 -34.42 -11.69 -26.01
CA GLU A 3 -34.78 -10.41 -26.65
C GLU A 3 -33.65 -9.35 -26.62
N ALA A 4 -33.45 -8.49 -27.60
CA ALA A 4 -33.92 -8.37 -28.98
C ALA A 4 -33.14 -7.17 -29.59
N VAL A 5 -32.61 -7.37 -30.79
CA VAL A 5 -32.79 -6.52 -31.99
C VAL A 5 -32.41 -5.02 -31.93
N SER A 6 -31.52 -4.61 -32.85
CA SER A 6 -31.84 -3.69 -33.97
C SER A 6 -30.51 -3.21 -34.58
N ALA A 7 -30.02 -3.89 -35.63
CA ALA A 7 -30.35 -3.63 -37.03
C ALA A 7 -29.89 -2.23 -37.48
N TRP A 8 -28.63 -2.14 -37.92
CA TRP A 8 -28.22 -1.17 -38.92
C TRP A 8 -28.25 -1.92 -40.27
N ASP A 9 -29.45 -2.27 -40.71
CA ASP A 9 -29.72 -2.65 -42.08
C ASP A 9 -29.61 -1.36 -42.91
N VAL A 10 -28.48 -1.19 -43.58
CA VAL A 10 -28.34 -0.20 -44.63
C VAL A 10 -28.79 -0.91 -45.90
N ASP A 11 -30.05 -0.70 -46.25
CA ASP A 11 -30.65 -1.20 -47.49
C ASP A 11 -29.81 -0.77 -48.70
N GLU A 12 -29.26 -1.77 -49.37
CA GLU A 12 -28.67 -1.70 -50.69
C GLU A 12 -29.80 -1.67 -51.72
N GLU A 13 -30.41 -0.49 -51.94
CA GLU A 13 -31.28 -0.24 -53.10
C GLU A 13 -30.60 0.69 -54.11
N GLY A 14 -30.67 0.27 -55.38
CA GLY A 14 -29.88 0.78 -56.48
C GLY A 14 -29.99 2.29 -56.71
N GLY A 15 -28.84 2.93 -56.71
CA GLY A 15 -28.60 4.23 -57.33
C GLY A 15 -27.57 4.08 -58.42
N ALA A 16 -27.83 4.70 -59.57
CA ALA A 16 -27.01 4.61 -60.76
C ALA A 16 -25.54 4.98 -60.51
N ARG A 17 -24.69 4.43 -61.36
CA ARG A 17 -23.28 4.75 -61.48
C ARG A 17 -23.17 6.19 -62.01
N ASP A 18 -23.34 7.17 -61.14
CA ASP A 18 -23.27 8.56 -61.53
C ASP A 18 -21.81 9.02 -61.54
N GLU A 19 -21.47 9.59 -62.69
CA GLU A 19 -20.20 10.22 -63.01
C GLU A 19 -19.74 11.12 -61.85
N ALA A 20 -18.44 11.10 -61.54
CA ALA A 20 -17.86 12.12 -60.67
C ALA A 20 -18.04 13.47 -61.39
N ASP A 21 -19.11 14.18 -61.03
CA ASP A 21 -19.42 15.50 -61.58
C ASP A 21 -18.34 16.48 -61.13
N ASP A 22 -17.65 17.03 -62.13
CA ASP A 22 -16.58 17.99 -61.97
C ASP A 22 -17.14 19.27 -61.31
N GLY A 23 -16.85 19.45 -60.01
CA GLY A 23 -16.65 20.78 -59.43
C GLY A 23 -17.85 21.52 -58.83
N CYS A 24 -19.02 20.89 -58.63
CA CYS A 24 -20.17 21.56 -58.01
C CYS A 24 -20.48 21.04 -56.59
N TYR A 25 -19.51 21.15 -55.66
CA TYR A 25 -19.71 20.87 -54.23
C TYR A 25 -20.29 22.05 -53.43
N SER A 26 -20.93 23.01 -54.10
CA SER A 26 -21.56 24.13 -53.39
C SER A 26 -22.90 23.66 -52.83
N PRO A 27 -23.12 23.71 -51.51
CA PRO A 27 -24.38 23.29 -50.90
C PRO A 27 -25.56 24.09 -51.49
N GLU A 28 -26.69 23.43 -51.75
CA GLU A 28 -27.91 24.12 -52.12
C GLU A 28 -28.46 24.93 -50.93
N MET A 29 -28.96 26.14 -51.20
CA MET A 29 -29.62 26.94 -50.17
C MET A 29 -30.94 26.26 -49.79
N ILE A 30 -31.02 25.84 -48.53
CA ILE A 30 -32.25 25.34 -47.91
C ILE A 30 -33.28 26.48 -47.93
N GLN A 31 -34.36 26.31 -48.70
CA GLN A 31 -35.41 27.32 -48.87
C GLN A 31 -36.43 27.32 -47.71
N ASP A 32 -36.45 26.24 -46.95
CA ASP A 32 -37.46 25.95 -45.94
C ASP A 32 -36.76 25.79 -44.59
N TYR A 33 -36.46 26.91 -43.93
CA TYR A 33 -35.90 26.88 -42.59
C TYR A 33 -37.02 26.56 -41.61
N ASP A 34 -37.12 25.31 -41.15
CA ASP A 34 -38.07 24.94 -40.10
C ASP A 34 -37.56 25.46 -38.75
N GLU A 35 -38.05 26.63 -38.34
CA GLU A 35 -37.74 27.23 -37.04
C GLU A 35 -38.11 26.33 -35.85
N SER A 36 -38.91 25.27 -36.04
CA SER A 36 -39.23 24.33 -34.97
C SER A 36 -38.08 23.38 -34.59
N GLU A 37 -37.03 23.29 -35.40
CA GLU A 37 -35.78 22.57 -35.08
C GLU A 37 -34.74 23.45 -34.37
N ALA A 38 -35.01 24.75 -34.22
CA ALA A 38 -34.13 25.65 -33.49
C ALA A 38 -34.21 25.37 -31.98
N ILE A 39 -33.11 24.86 -31.41
CA ILE A 39 -32.98 24.64 -29.97
C ILE A 39 -33.02 26.00 -29.28
N ASP A 40 -33.88 26.17 -28.27
CA ASP A 40 -33.97 27.39 -27.50
C ASP A 40 -32.62 27.70 -26.82
N GLU A 41 -32.15 28.95 -26.94
CA GLU A 41 -30.84 29.37 -26.44
C GLU A 41 -30.68 29.11 -24.93
N GLN A 42 -31.77 29.15 -24.17
CA GLN A 42 -31.74 28.91 -22.72
C GLN A 42 -31.65 27.42 -22.41
N GLU A 43 -32.33 26.58 -23.20
CA GLU A 43 -32.25 25.12 -23.06
C GLU A 43 -30.87 24.58 -23.44
N ASP A 44 -30.29 25.06 -24.55
CA ASP A 44 -28.93 24.68 -24.97
C ASP A 44 -27.88 25.08 -23.91
N LEU A 45 -28.01 26.27 -23.32
CA LEU A 45 -27.11 26.74 -22.27
C LEU A 45 -27.20 25.87 -21.00
N LEU A 46 -28.42 25.47 -20.60
CA LEU A 46 -28.63 24.59 -19.45
C LEU A 46 -28.07 23.18 -19.69
N GLU A 47 -28.24 22.66 -20.91
CA GLU A 47 -27.70 21.37 -21.35
C GLU A 47 -26.16 21.39 -21.29
N LEU A 48 -25.53 22.45 -21.80
CA LEU A 48 -24.08 22.68 -21.75
C LEU A 48 -23.56 22.80 -20.32
N GLU A 49 -24.23 23.53 -19.44
CA GLU A 49 -23.86 23.63 -18.03
C GLU A 49 -23.94 22.28 -17.32
N ARG A 50 -24.98 21.48 -17.61
CA ARG A 50 -25.14 20.12 -17.07
C ARG A 50 -24.00 19.21 -17.49
N GLN A 51 -23.69 19.17 -18.79
CA GLN A 51 -22.60 18.38 -19.34
C GLN A 51 -21.24 18.82 -18.75
N ARG A 52 -21.00 20.14 -18.65
CA ARG A 52 -19.77 20.68 -18.06
C ARG A 52 -19.63 20.29 -16.59
N LYS A 53 -20.72 20.33 -15.83
CA LYS A 53 -20.75 19.91 -14.42
C LYS A 53 -20.50 18.42 -14.26
N GLU A 54 -21.05 17.59 -15.15
CA GLU A 54 -20.84 16.14 -15.12
C GLU A 54 -19.38 15.76 -15.45
N ILE A 55 -18.78 16.42 -16.45
CA ILE A 55 -17.36 16.23 -16.79
C ILE A 55 -16.47 16.64 -15.62
N LEU A 56 -16.74 17.80 -14.99
CA LEU A 56 -16.02 18.25 -13.81
C LEU A 56 -16.16 17.27 -12.65
N GLN A 57 -17.37 16.74 -12.40
CA GLN A 57 -17.58 15.72 -11.37
C GLN A 57 -16.84 14.42 -11.66
N LYS A 58 -16.86 13.93 -12.91
CA LYS A 58 -16.11 12.75 -13.34
C LYS A 58 -14.60 12.96 -13.16
N GLU A 59 -14.08 14.14 -13.49
CA GLU A 59 -12.66 14.45 -13.33
C GLU A 59 -12.29 14.60 -11.85
N VAL A 60 -13.12 15.26 -11.04
CA VAL A 60 -12.95 15.32 -9.58
C VAL A 60 -12.96 13.91 -8.97
N GLN A 61 -13.92 13.05 -9.32
CA GLN A 61 -13.95 11.66 -8.82
C GLN A 61 -12.72 10.85 -9.28
N LYS A 62 -12.24 11.07 -10.50
CA LYS A 62 -11.03 10.41 -11.04
C LYS A 62 -9.78 10.92 -10.33
N LEU A 63 -9.70 12.20 -10.04
CA LEU A 63 -8.64 12.83 -9.25
C LEU A 63 -8.70 12.36 -7.79
N GLU A 64 -9.86 12.31 -7.17
CA GLU A 64 -10.05 11.79 -5.82
C GLU A 64 -9.68 10.31 -5.73
N LYS A 65 -10.05 9.48 -6.71
CA LYS A 65 -9.61 8.08 -6.79
C LYS A 65 -8.10 7.96 -6.96
N LYS A 66 -7.47 8.80 -7.79
CA LYS A 66 -6.00 8.85 -7.94
C LYS A 66 -5.31 9.34 -6.66
N VAL A 67 -5.85 10.37 -6.01
CA VAL A 67 -5.34 10.94 -4.76
C VAL A 67 -5.54 9.98 -3.60
N ALA A 68 -6.65 9.24 -3.53
CA ALA A 68 -6.88 8.19 -2.54
C ALA A 68 -5.92 7.00 -2.75
N LEU A 69 -5.59 6.67 -3.99
CA LEU A 69 -4.54 5.70 -4.32
C LEU A 69 -3.15 6.20 -3.87
N ASN A 70 -2.85 7.50 -4.08
CA ASN A 70 -1.58 8.14 -3.72
C ASN A 70 -1.46 8.57 -2.24
N LYS A 71 -2.57 8.64 -1.48
CA LYS A 71 -2.58 9.01 -0.04
C LYS A 71 -2.12 7.86 0.86
N ARG A 72 -1.94 6.66 0.31
CA ARG A 72 -1.14 5.61 0.93
C ARG A 72 0.30 5.86 0.48
N HIS A 73 1.12 6.39 1.39
CA HIS A 73 2.57 6.54 1.30
C HIS A 73 3.15 6.19 -0.10
N PRO A 74 3.45 7.18 -0.97
CA PRO A 74 3.61 6.99 -2.43
C PRO A 74 4.71 6.00 -2.85
N ASP A 75 5.54 5.56 -1.90
CA ASP A 75 6.68 4.69 -2.11
C ASP A 75 6.44 3.24 -1.64
N VAL A 76 5.36 2.92 -0.91
CA VAL A 76 5.16 1.56 -0.37
C VAL A 76 4.82 0.57 -1.49
N ASP A 77 5.51 -0.57 -1.50
CA ASP A 77 5.34 -1.58 -2.53
C ASP A 77 3.89 -2.10 -2.57
N SER A 78 3.21 -1.75 -3.65
CA SER A 78 1.81 -2.08 -3.92
C SER A 78 1.69 -3.27 -4.88
N SER A 79 2.75 -4.07 -5.02
CA SER A 79 2.73 -5.31 -5.79
C SER A 79 1.65 -6.26 -5.26
N ALA A 80 0.98 -7.00 -6.15
CA ALA A 80 -0.05 -7.95 -5.75
C ALA A 80 0.51 -9.03 -4.80
N ALA A 81 1.77 -9.43 -5.00
CA ALA A 81 2.46 -10.37 -4.12
C ALA A 81 2.68 -9.79 -2.71
N ALA A 82 3.14 -8.54 -2.58
CA ALA A 82 3.22 -7.87 -1.28
C ALA A 82 1.83 -7.73 -0.65
N LEU A 83 0.79 -7.49 -1.48
CA LEU A 83 -0.60 -7.40 -1.06
C LEU A 83 -1.04 -8.67 -0.34
N GLU A 84 -0.89 -9.79 -1.03
CA GLU A 84 -1.27 -11.13 -0.59
C GLU A 84 -0.48 -11.59 0.64
N MET A 85 0.85 -11.39 0.67
CA MET A 85 1.69 -11.84 1.79
C MET A 85 1.27 -11.21 3.12
N TYR A 86 0.95 -9.93 3.11
CA TYR A 86 0.46 -9.20 4.28
C TYR A 86 -0.95 -9.64 4.68
N SER A 87 -1.87 -9.81 3.71
CA SER A 87 -3.23 -10.28 4.01
C SER A 87 -3.19 -11.66 4.67
N ARG A 88 -2.35 -12.56 4.15
CA ARG A 88 -2.12 -13.86 4.77
C ARG A 88 -1.58 -13.74 6.19
N GLU A 89 -0.61 -12.85 6.43
CA GLU A 89 -0.08 -12.64 7.78
C GLU A 89 -1.14 -12.03 8.72
N GLN A 90 -2.02 -11.16 8.23
CA GLN A 90 -3.16 -10.65 8.99
C GLN A 90 -4.16 -11.75 9.36
N GLU A 91 -4.45 -12.66 8.42
CA GLU A 91 -5.37 -13.79 8.62
C GLU A 91 -4.86 -14.79 9.65
N THR A 92 -3.55 -14.91 9.85
CA THR A 92 -3.01 -15.78 10.93
C THR A 92 -3.43 -15.32 12.34
N GLY A 93 -3.89 -14.07 12.48
CA GLY A 93 -4.36 -13.51 13.76
C GLY A 93 -3.23 -13.19 14.73
N PHE A 94 -3.60 -12.60 15.87
CA PHE A 94 -2.69 -12.24 16.96
C PHE A 94 -2.75 -13.28 18.08
N GLU A 95 -1.61 -13.59 18.70
CA GLU A 95 -1.61 -14.32 19.99
C GLU A 95 -2.10 -13.39 21.13
N GLU A 96 -2.48 -13.94 22.27
CA GLU A 96 -3.14 -13.24 23.41
C GLU A 96 -2.41 -11.98 23.91
N ASP A 97 -1.09 -11.95 23.73
CA ASP A 97 -0.19 -10.89 24.20
C ASP A 97 0.54 -10.18 23.04
N GLU A 98 0.05 -10.34 21.82
CA GLU A 98 0.56 -9.65 20.63
C GLU A 98 -0.35 -8.53 20.17
N THR A 99 0.28 -7.42 19.77
CA THR A 99 -0.40 -6.34 19.07
C THR A 99 0.39 -5.94 17.82
N GLN A 100 -0.28 -5.34 16.84
CA GLN A 100 0.40 -4.78 15.68
C GLN A 100 1.38 -3.66 16.11
N PHE A 101 2.52 -3.58 15.43
CA PHE A 101 3.58 -2.61 15.70
C PHE A 101 3.98 -1.86 14.42
N ASP A 102 3.76 -0.56 14.39
CA ASP A 102 3.95 0.27 13.19
C ASP A 102 4.82 1.53 13.43
N GLU A 103 5.63 1.57 14.50
CA GLU A 103 6.51 2.71 14.81
C GLU A 103 7.76 2.74 13.91
N GLU A 104 7.57 3.11 12.65
CA GLU A 104 8.65 3.38 11.68
C GLU A 104 9.33 4.73 11.97
N ILE A 105 10.66 4.76 11.92
CA ILE A 105 11.46 5.99 11.96
C ILE A 105 11.80 6.40 10.53
N MET A 106 11.64 7.69 10.22
CA MET A 106 12.15 8.27 8.98
C MET A 106 13.68 8.27 9.00
N ILE A 107 14.29 7.48 8.13
CA ILE A 107 15.73 7.53 7.85
C ILE A 107 15.98 8.61 6.79
N GLU A 108 17.13 9.28 6.86
CA GLU A 108 17.58 10.17 5.80
C GLU A 108 17.59 9.44 4.44
N SER A 109 16.95 10.06 3.44
CA SER A 109 16.88 9.52 2.09
C SER A 109 18.27 9.46 1.47
N LYS A 110 18.78 8.24 1.28
CA LYS A 110 20.02 8.03 0.54
C LYS A 110 19.72 8.13 -0.96
N THR A 111 20.59 8.80 -1.69
CA THR A 111 20.62 8.67 -3.15
C THR A 111 21.26 7.33 -3.48
N TYR A 112 20.46 6.34 -3.87
CA TYR A 112 20.99 5.05 -4.27
C TYR A 112 21.52 5.11 -5.71
N SER A 113 22.63 4.43 -5.98
CA SER A 113 23.26 4.40 -7.31
C SER A 113 22.38 3.78 -8.41
N TRP A 114 21.28 3.14 -8.03
CA TRP A 114 20.34 2.45 -8.91
C TRP A 114 19.04 3.24 -9.16
N HIS A 115 18.89 4.42 -8.58
CA HIS A 115 17.69 5.28 -8.71
C HIS A 115 17.27 5.57 -10.15
N ASP A 116 18.24 5.65 -11.07
CA ASP A 116 17.98 5.92 -12.49
C ASP A 116 17.37 4.71 -13.22
N LYS A 117 17.67 3.49 -12.75
CA LYS A 117 17.24 2.23 -13.38
C LYS A 117 15.96 1.67 -12.79
N TYR A 118 15.75 1.85 -11.49
CA TYR A 118 14.61 1.32 -10.77
C TYR A 118 14.01 2.39 -9.89
N ARG A 119 12.67 2.46 -9.87
CA ARG A 119 11.94 3.32 -8.94
C ARG A 119 12.09 2.76 -7.53
N PRO A 120 12.64 3.54 -6.57
CA PRO A 120 12.70 3.14 -5.18
C PRO A 120 11.33 2.84 -4.63
N ARG A 121 11.25 1.79 -3.79
CA ARG A 121 10.01 1.42 -3.09
C ARG A 121 10.33 1.07 -1.65
N LYS A 122 9.49 1.51 -0.72
CA LYS A 122 9.49 1.02 0.64
C LYS A 122 8.90 -0.39 0.68
N PRO A 123 9.58 -1.38 1.27
CA PRO A 123 9.02 -2.70 1.47
C PRO A 123 7.81 -2.63 2.39
N ARG A 124 6.88 -3.56 2.19
CA ARG A 124 5.72 -3.68 3.06
C ARG A 124 6.05 -4.57 4.24
N TYR A 125 5.47 -4.33 5.40
CA TYR A 125 5.75 -5.13 6.58
C TYR A 125 4.47 -5.40 7.38
N PHE A 126 4.51 -6.42 8.22
CA PHE A 126 3.52 -6.70 9.24
C PHE A 126 4.25 -7.11 10.51
N ASN A 127 4.48 -6.13 11.39
CA ASN A 127 5.24 -6.36 12.61
C ASN A 127 4.30 -6.49 13.79
N ARG A 128 4.73 -7.28 14.78
CA ARG A 128 4.03 -7.47 16.04
C ARG A 128 4.96 -7.15 17.19
N VAL A 129 4.40 -6.55 18.23
CA VAL A 129 5.06 -6.38 19.52
C VAL A 129 4.43 -7.35 20.51
N HIS A 130 5.26 -8.14 21.17
CA HIS A 130 4.83 -9.04 22.23
C HIS A 130 4.97 -8.30 23.56
N THR A 131 3.85 -8.08 24.23
CA THR A 131 3.79 -7.34 25.50
C THR A 131 3.30 -8.27 26.59
N GLY A 132 3.83 -8.16 27.80
CA GLY A 132 3.36 -9.01 28.89
C GLY A 132 3.75 -8.49 30.26
N PHE A 133 3.28 -9.17 31.28
CA PHE A 133 3.52 -8.81 32.67
C PHE A 133 4.84 -9.42 33.18
N GLU A 134 5.62 -8.62 33.90
CA GLU A 134 6.81 -9.11 34.60
C GLU A 134 6.53 -9.17 36.11
N TRP A 135 6.31 -10.37 36.64
CA TRP A 135 6.13 -10.59 38.08
C TRP A 135 7.50 -10.67 38.79
N ASN A 136 8.13 -9.51 38.96
CA ASN A 136 9.33 -9.38 39.80
C ASN A 136 8.94 -9.24 41.29
N LYS A 137 9.91 -9.35 42.20
CA LYS A 137 9.64 -9.29 43.66
C LYS A 137 8.91 -8.01 44.09
N TYR A 138 9.19 -6.88 43.45
CA TYR A 138 8.54 -5.60 43.72
C TYR A 138 7.09 -5.59 43.19
N ASN A 139 6.89 -6.07 41.98
CA ASN A 139 5.56 -6.12 41.37
C ASN A 139 4.65 -7.08 42.15
N SER A 140 5.18 -8.21 42.63
CA SER A 140 4.44 -9.15 43.49
C SER A 140 3.98 -8.57 44.83
N THR A 141 4.51 -7.42 45.28
CA THR A 141 4.06 -6.78 46.54
C THR A 141 3.08 -5.63 46.33
N HIS A 142 2.93 -5.16 45.08
CA HIS A 142 2.15 -3.96 44.75
C HIS A 142 1.01 -4.22 43.76
N TYR A 143 1.03 -5.36 43.09
CA TYR A 143 0.06 -5.74 42.08
C TYR A 143 -0.48 -7.14 42.39
N ASP A 144 -1.73 -7.37 42.01
CA ASP A 144 -2.46 -8.63 42.19
C ASP A 144 -3.05 -9.07 40.85
N HIS A 145 -3.70 -10.24 40.80
CA HIS A 145 -4.32 -10.73 39.55
C HIS A 145 -5.41 -9.79 39.00
N ASP A 146 -6.14 -9.11 39.87
CA ASP A 146 -7.19 -8.16 39.48
C ASP A 146 -6.64 -6.78 39.10
N ASN A 147 -5.42 -6.46 39.55
CA ASN A 147 -4.71 -5.22 39.24
C ASN A 147 -3.27 -5.56 38.83
N PRO A 148 -3.07 -6.14 37.64
CA PRO A 148 -1.75 -6.59 37.20
C PRO A 148 -0.80 -5.39 36.99
N PRO A 149 0.52 -5.61 37.04
CA PRO A 149 1.50 -4.56 36.74
C PRO A 149 1.32 -4.05 35.30
N PRO A 150 1.86 -2.86 34.96
CA PRO A 150 1.88 -2.39 33.59
C PRO A 150 2.57 -3.40 32.65
N LYS A 151 2.00 -3.61 31.45
CA LYS A 151 2.62 -4.47 30.44
C LYS A 151 3.95 -3.87 29.99
N ILE A 152 4.95 -4.71 29.86
CA ILE A 152 6.25 -4.36 29.30
C ILE A 152 6.47 -5.09 27.97
N VAL A 153 7.29 -4.52 27.09
CA VAL A 153 7.67 -5.20 25.85
C VAL A 153 8.59 -6.38 26.19
N GLN A 154 8.18 -7.58 25.78
CA GLN A 154 8.92 -8.82 25.96
C GLN A 154 9.65 -9.27 24.70
N GLY A 155 9.23 -8.82 23.53
CA GLY A 155 9.85 -9.20 22.26
C GLY A 155 9.16 -8.55 21.06
N TYR A 156 9.72 -8.80 19.88
CA TYR A 156 9.19 -8.33 18.62
C TYR A 156 9.18 -9.46 17.58
N LYS A 157 8.17 -9.45 16.71
CA LYS A 157 8.09 -10.30 15.52
C LYS A 157 7.98 -9.41 14.29
N PHE A 158 9.09 -9.21 13.60
CA PHE A 158 9.14 -8.48 12.33
C PHE A 158 8.90 -9.44 11.16
N ASN A 159 7.96 -9.09 10.28
CA ASN A 159 7.82 -9.74 8.99
C ASN A 159 7.84 -8.66 7.91
N VAL A 160 8.92 -8.62 7.12
CA VAL A 160 9.12 -7.62 6.06
C VAL A 160 9.11 -8.31 4.70
N PHE A 161 8.32 -7.78 3.77
CA PHE A 161 8.02 -8.35 2.47
C PHE A 161 8.84 -7.69 1.37
N TYR A 162 9.55 -8.52 0.62
CA TYR A 162 10.43 -8.22 -0.50
C TYR A 162 10.14 -9.16 -1.69
N PRO A 163 8.91 -9.21 -2.25
CA PRO A 163 8.57 -10.11 -3.35
C PRO A 163 9.40 -9.86 -4.62
N ASP A 164 9.68 -8.59 -4.92
CA ASP A 164 10.33 -8.15 -6.16
C ASP A 164 11.84 -7.90 -6.01
N LEU A 165 12.49 -8.55 -5.03
CA LEU A 165 13.93 -8.40 -4.83
C LEU A 165 14.70 -8.93 -6.05
N LEU A 166 15.52 -8.09 -6.68
CA LEU A 166 16.24 -8.44 -7.90
C LEU A 166 17.22 -9.60 -7.68
N ASP A 167 18.08 -9.47 -6.67
CA ASP A 167 19.03 -10.49 -6.30
C ASP A 167 18.51 -11.29 -5.10
N LYS A 168 17.80 -12.38 -5.38
CA LYS A 168 17.31 -13.30 -4.35
C LYS A 168 18.43 -14.09 -3.65
N SER A 169 19.66 -14.08 -4.20
CA SER A 169 20.81 -14.70 -3.55
C SER A 169 21.34 -13.88 -2.38
N GLN A 170 21.09 -12.57 -2.37
CA GLN A 170 21.48 -11.67 -1.29
C GLN A 170 20.26 -11.36 -0.41
N PRO A 171 20.13 -12.00 0.76
CA PRO A 171 19.02 -11.71 1.65
C PRO A 171 19.14 -10.30 2.23
N PRO A 172 18.01 -9.64 2.54
CA PRO A 172 18.00 -8.40 3.30
C PRO A 172 18.76 -8.57 4.63
N ARG A 173 19.47 -7.53 5.02
CA ARG A 173 20.26 -7.49 6.26
C ARG A 173 19.61 -6.56 7.26
N TYR A 174 19.89 -6.76 8.54
CA TYR A 174 19.48 -5.84 9.59
C TYR A 174 20.70 -5.39 10.41
N VAL A 175 20.61 -4.17 10.93
CA VAL A 175 21.63 -3.56 11.80
C VAL A 175 20.91 -2.88 12.95
N VAL A 176 21.44 -3.04 14.16
CA VAL A 176 20.97 -2.33 15.35
C VAL A 176 21.90 -1.16 15.61
N GLU A 177 21.33 0.05 15.61
CA GLU A 177 22.03 1.30 15.83
C GLU A 177 21.61 1.92 17.17
N PRO A 178 22.50 2.65 17.85
CA PRO A 178 22.13 3.36 19.07
C PRO A 178 21.04 4.39 18.79
N GLY A 179 19.98 4.37 19.61
CA GLY A 179 18.87 5.30 19.50
C GLY A 179 19.15 6.65 20.18
N PRO A 180 18.15 7.55 20.19
CA PRO A 180 18.28 8.88 20.80
C PRO A 180 18.43 8.81 22.33
N THR A 181 17.89 7.78 22.97
CA THR A 181 18.05 7.53 24.41
C THR A 181 18.63 6.14 24.65
N LYS A 182 19.12 5.87 25.87
CA LYS A 182 19.74 4.57 26.21
C LYS A 182 18.74 3.42 26.22
N ASP A 183 17.47 3.70 26.46
CA ASP A 183 16.40 2.71 26.60
C ASP A 183 15.86 2.22 25.24
N TYR A 184 16.18 2.92 24.15
CA TYR A 184 15.73 2.58 22.80
C TYR A 184 16.90 2.46 21.83
N CYS A 185 16.77 1.59 20.84
CA CYS A 185 17.68 1.46 19.73
C CYS A 185 16.91 1.43 18.41
N ILE A 186 17.63 1.64 17.31
CA ILE A 186 17.06 1.72 15.97
C ILE A 186 17.40 0.42 15.25
N LEU A 187 16.39 -0.36 14.88
CA LEU A 187 16.54 -1.55 14.07
C LEU A 187 16.34 -1.19 12.61
N ARG A 188 17.43 -1.12 11.84
CA ARG A 188 17.41 -0.80 10.42
C ARG A 188 17.48 -2.07 9.57
N PHE A 189 16.58 -2.21 8.62
CA PHE A 189 16.62 -3.22 7.58
C PHE A 189 17.10 -2.60 6.27
N THR A 190 18.11 -3.23 5.66
CA THR A 190 18.68 -2.83 4.38
C THR A 190 18.48 -3.97 3.39
N ALA A 191 17.93 -3.64 2.22
CA ALA A 191 17.70 -4.59 1.14
C ALA A 191 18.39 -4.12 -0.15
N GLY A 192 18.38 -4.99 -1.16
CA GLY A 192 18.82 -4.63 -2.51
C GLY A 192 17.75 -3.86 -3.28
N PRO A 193 18.08 -3.37 -4.49
CA PRO A 193 17.12 -2.74 -5.39
C PRO A 193 15.90 -3.65 -5.65
N PRO A 194 14.68 -3.12 -5.78
CA PRO A 194 14.31 -1.69 -5.76
C PRO A 194 13.97 -1.15 -4.36
N TYR A 195 14.28 -1.90 -3.30
CA TYR A 195 13.77 -1.58 -1.97
C TYR A 195 14.63 -0.55 -1.24
N GLU A 196 13.97 0.40 -0.59
CA GLU A 196 14.58 1.33 0.34
C GLU A 196 14.76 0.71 1.72
N ASP A 197 15.69 1.27 2.49
CA ASP A 197 15.93 0.88 3.87
C ASP A 197 14.76 1.35 4.74
N ILE A 198 14.34 0.51 5.69
CA ILE A 198 13.33 0.85 6.70
C ILE A 198 13.93 0.71 8.09
N ALA A 199 13.49 1.54 9.04
CA ALA A 199 13.95 1.43 10.42
C ALA A 199 12.80 1.56 11.42
N PHE A 200 12.97 0.91 12.56
CA PHE A 200 12.02 0.91 13.64
C PHE A 200 12.69 1.28 14.96
N GLN A 201 11.97 2.01 15.81
CA GLN A 201 12.40 2.25 17.18
C GLN A 201 12.02 1.05 18.04
N ILE A 202 13.00 0.38 18.64
CA ILE A 202 12.74 -0.77 19.53
C ILE A 202 13.38 -0.55 20.89
N VAL A 203 12.92 -1.28 21.90
CA VAL A 203 13.54 -1.26 23.23
C VAL A 203 14.95 -1.85 23.16
N ASN A 204 15.92 -1.14 23.77
CA ASN A 204 17.31 -1.56 23.84
C ASN A 204 17.53 -2.52 25.02
N ARG A 205 17.25 -3.81 24.78
CA ARG A 205 17.52 -4.91 25.71
C ARG A 205 18.21 -6.05 24.98
N GLU A 206 18.90 -6.91 25.73
CA GLU A 206 19.59 -8.08 25.15
C GLU A 206 18.59 -9.09 24.59
N TRP A 207 18.87 -9.60 23.39
CA TRP A 207 17.99 -10.54 22.70
C TRP A 207 18.33 -11.98 23.06
N GLU A 208 17.30 -12.80 23.24
CA GLU A 208 17.44 -14.24 23.34
C GLU A 208 17.62 -14.85 21.95
N THR A 209 18.85 -15.30 21.65
CA THR A 209 19.23 -15.82 20.32
C THR A 209 18.92 -17.32 20.13
N ASN A 210 18.34 -17.96 21.15
CA ASN A 210 18.07 -19.38 21.12
C ASN A 210 16.76 -19.68 20.38
N HIS A 211 16.84 -20.50 19.34
CA HIS A 211 15.70 -20.93 18.52
C HIS A 211 14.60 -21.62 19.33
N ARG A 212 14.94 -22.29 20.44
CA ARG A 212 13.95 -22.90 21.34
C ARG A 212 13.07 -21.89 22.07
N HIS A 213 13.56 -20.66 22.22
CA HIS A 213 12.88 -19.56 22.91
C HIS A 213 12.21 -18.59 21.93
N GLY A 214 11.96 -19.04 20.70
CA GLY A 214 11.22 -18.28 19.69
C GLY A 214 12.09 -17.41 18.78
N PHE A 215 13.42 -17.47 18.91
CA PHE A 215 14.30 -16.78 17.97
C PHE A 215 14.17 -17.35 16.56
N LYS A 216 13.92 -16.47 15.59
CA LYS A 216 13.80 -16.82 14.17
C LYS A 216 14.42 -15.70 13.35
N CYS A 217 15.36 -16.04 12.49
CA CYS A 217 15.94 -15.10 11.53
C CYS A 217 16.08 -15.82 10.20
N GLN A 218 15.12 -15.64 9.29
CA GLN A 218 15.12 -16.30 7.99
C GLN A 218 14.57 -15.41 6.89
N PHE A 219 15.10 -15.57 5.67
CA PHE A 219 14.53 -15.01 4.46
C PHE A 219 14.08 -16.15 3.54
N ARG A 220 12.77 -16.27 3.29
CA ARG A 220 12.19 -17.30 2.41
C ARG A 220 11.02 -16.74 1.63
N HIS A 221 10.93 -17.09 0.35
CA HIS A 221 9.83 -16.69 -0.55
C HIS A 221 9.54 -15.18 -0.56
N GLY A 222 10.58 -14.35 -0.47
CA GLY A 222 10.42 -12.90 -0.44
C GLY A 222 9.94 -12.36 0.91
N VAL A 223 9.97 -13.16 1.99
CA VAL A 223 9.61 -12.72 3.34
C VAL A 223 10.81 -12.84 4.26
N LEU A 224 11.21 -11.73 4.87
CA LEU A 224 12.16 -11.68 5.97
C LEU A 224 11.39 -11.80 7.29
N SER A 225 11.56 -12.90 8.00
CA SER A 225 11.05 -13.07 9.36
C SER A 225 12.20 -12.91 10.35
N LEU A 226 12.12 -11.87 11.19
CA LEU A 226 13.01 -11.63 12.32
C LEU A 226 12.19 -11.57 13.61
N TRP A 227 12.19 -12.66 14.36
CA TRP A 227 11.48 -12.81 15.62
C TRP A 227 12.49 -13.00 16.74
N PHE A 228 12.32 -12.25 17.82
CA PHE A 228 13.17 -12.38 19.00
C PHE A 228 12.41 -11.95 20.25
N ASN A 229 12.77 -12.57 21.36
CA ASN A 229 12.35 -12.16 22.69
C ASN A 229 13.54 -11.54 23.42
N PHE A 230 13.28 -10.72 24.42
CA PHE A 230 14.31 -10.19 25.30
C PHE A 230 14.69 -11.21 26.36
N MET A 231 15.98 -11.24 26.71
CA MET A 231 16.46 -12.07 27.80
C MET A 231 15.78 -11.68 29.12
N ARG A 232 15.32 -12.70 29.85
CA ARG A 232 14.76 -12.54 31.18
C ARG A 232 15.86 -12.71 32.22
N PHE A 233 16.31 -11.61 32.82
CA PHE A 233 17.27 -11.68 33.91
C PHE A 233 16.58 -12.08 35.21
N ARG A 234 16.81 -13.32 35.66
CA ARG A 234 16.41 -13.73 37.00
C ARG A 234 17.45 -13.26 38.00
N TYR A 235 17.10 -12.30 38.85
CA TYR A 235 17.95 -11.91 39.97
C TYR A 235 18.23 -13.15 40.86
N ARG A 236 19.50 -13.55 40.95
CA ARG A 236 19.98 -14.55 41.92
C ARG A 236 20.46 -13.82 43.17
N ARG A 237 19.92 -14.21 44.32
CA ARG A 237 20.32 -13.72 45.64
C ARG A 237 21.58 -14.42 46.12
#